data_AF-A0A0E2NKM8-F1
#
_entry.id   AF-A0A0E2NKM8-F1
#
_cell.length_a   1.000
_cell.length_b   1.000
_cell.length_c   1.000
_cell.angle_alpha   90.00
_cell.angle_beta   90.00
_cell.angle_gamma   90.00
#
_symmetry.space_group_name_H-M   'P 1'
#
loop_
_entity.id
_entity.type
_entity.pdbx_description
1 polymer ?
#
loop_
_entity_poly.entity_id
_entity_poly.type
_entity_poly.pdbx_seq_one_letter_code
_entity_poly.pdbx_strand_id
1 'polypeptide(L)'
;MQIEVFASQGDIEGVYIVRDFGDERQDTQFQDGRALIKVTLNDLARQYYNIVARWRDGTSSSFPIFLSSGFEGRTIQIQFEKATTGQPDASICLDERPSGVRDAFMNFFRCEQVAKSAEQKFGKWTRVHRRALSGWFRANYYLYTRATPSPYGLNTELVELLKEIDRDARPNIARDSGFAPLNVAEVRATLRLLEAEQIRLAGLVPRLVQNGALAEAKEINSMALDGYQKYQDAGGTGAVFGVNKRLLEANQKYINALSGDI
;
A
#
# COMPACT_ATOMS: atom_id res chain seq x y z
N MET A 1 -15.78 -5.69 7.69
CA MET A 1 -14.39 -6.13 7.90
C MET A 1 -13.91 -5.66 9.27
N GLN A 2 -13.02 -6.38 9.93
CA GLN A 2 -12.45 -5.96 11.22
C GLN A 2 -10.94 -5.70 11.07
N ILE A 3 -10.45 -4.60 11.62
CA ILE A 3 -9.01 -4.33 11.69
C ILE A 3 -8.64 -4.31 13.17
N GLU A 4 -7.71 -5.18 13.53
CA GLU A 4 -7.10 -5.25 14.85
C GLU A 4 -5.75 -4.56 14.79
N VAL A 5 -5.63 -3.47 15.53
CA VAL A 5 -4.39 -2.73 15.65
C VAL A 5 -3.77 -3.05 17.00
N PHE A 6 -2.55 -3.56 16.97
CA PHE A 6 -1.73 -3.84 18.14
C PHE A 6 -0.60 -2.81 18.19
N ALA A 7 -0.15 -2.48 19.40
CA ALA A 7 1.13 -1.82 19.55
C ALA A 7 1.85 -2.32 20.79
N SER A 8 3.19 -2.26 20.72
CA SER A 8 4.04 -2.43 21.90
C SER A 8 3.60 -1.42 22.98
N GLN A 9 3.29 -1.93 24.18
CA GLN A 9 2.66 -1.19 25.28
C GLN A 9 3.34 0.16 25.58
N GLY A 10 2.52 1.18 25.89
CA GLY A 10 2.94 2.40 26.60
C GLY A 10 2.88 3.71 25.81
N ASP A 11 3.08 3.67 24.49
CA ASP A 11 3.46 4.89 23.76
C ASP A 11 2.40 5.45 22.79
N ILE A 12 1.31 4.73 22.51
CA ILE A 12 0.24 5.24 21.64
C ILE A 12 -0.73 6.13 22.43
N GLU A 13 -0.98 7.32 21.88
CA GLU A 13 -2.02 8.27 22.32
C GLU A 13 -3.37 7.90 21.69
N GLY A 14 -3.37 7.51 20.41
CA GLY A 14 -4.58 7.10 19.71
C GLY A 14 -4.33 6.45 18.35
N VAL A 15 -5.34 5.75 17.84
CA VAL A 15 -5.33 5.15 16.51
C VAL A 15 -6.57 5.63 15.75
N TYR A 16 -6.38 6.01 14.50
CA TYR A 16 -7.47 6.45 13.64
C TYR A 16 -7.24 5.98 12.21
N ILE A 17 -8.34 5.90 11.47
CA ILE A 17 -8.31 5.61 10.03
C ILE A 17 -8.67 6.90 9.28
N VAL A 18 -7.89 7.20 8.24
CA VAL A 18 -8.08 8.38 7.39
C VAL A 18 -8.21 7.93 5.95
N ARG A 19 -9.20 8.47 5.25
CA ARG A 19 -9.35 8.32 3.80
C ARG A 19 -8.37 9.25 3.08
N ASP A 20 -7.73 8.77 2.01
CA ASP A 20 -6.77 9.57 1.25
C ASP A 20 -7.35 10.95 0.87
N PHE A 21 -6.63 12.03 1.18
CA PHE A 21 -6.96 13.44 0.91
C PHE A 21 -8.22 14.04 1.56
N GLY A 22 -8.83 13.39 2.57
CA GLY A 22 -10.01 13.90 3.27
C GLY A 22 -9.81 14.23 4.75
N ASP A 23 -10.61 15.17 5.26
CA ASP A 23 -10.74 15.45 6.70
C ASP A 23 -11.58 14.39 7.44
N GLU A 24 -12.08 13.37 6.72
CA GLU A 24 -12.84 12.26 7.29
C GLU A 24 -11.92 11.34 8.11
N ARG A 25 -11.88 11.64 9.41
CA ARG A 25 -11.19 10.87 10.44
C ARG A 25 -12.20 10.07 11.25
N GLN A 26 -12.00 8.76 11.31
CA GLN A 26 -12.69 7.93 12.29
C GLN A 26 -11.73 7.60 13.43
N ASP A 27 -11.95 8.24 14.57
CA ASP A 27 -11.23 7.98 15.80
C ASP A 27 -11.64 6.65 16.43
N THR A 28 -10.64 5.89 16.87
CA THR A 28 -10.85 4.63 17.59
C THR A 28 -10.18 4.70 18.95
N GLN A 29 -10.90 4.24 19.98
CA GLN A 29 -10.31 4.13 21.31
C GLN A 29 -9.24 3.03 21.33
N PHE A 30 -8.04 3.40 21.77
CA PHE A 30 -6.94 2.48 22.02
C PHE A 30 -6.92 2.16 23.53
N GLN A 31 -7.16 0.90 23.89
CA GLN A 31 -7.21 0.43 25.28
C GLN A 31 -6.41 -0.88 25.41
N ASP A 32 -5.67 -1.05 26.50
CA ASP A 32 -4.90 -2.25 26.80
C ASP A 32 -3.93 -2.71 25.69
N GLY A 33 -3.28 -1.76 24.99
CA GLY A 33 -2.34 -2.08 23.91
C GLY A 33 -2.98 -2.52 22.59
N ARG A 34 -4.31 -2.36 22.46
CA ARG A 34 -5.08 -2.74 21.28
C ARG A 34 -6.12 -1.67 20.90
N ALA A 35 -6.39 -1.53 19.61
CA ALA A 35 -7.57 -0.86 19.09
C ALA A 35 -8.29 -1.77 18.11
N LEU A 36 -9.62 -1.74 18.17
CA LEU A 36 -10.47 -2.46 17.25
C LEU A 36 -11.19 -1.47 16.34
N ILE A 37 -10.80 -1.44 15.07
CA ILE A 37 -11.47 -0.62 14.06
C ILE A 37 -12.46 -1.52 13.32
N LYS A 38 -13.75 -1.30 13.57
CA LYS A 38 -14.81 -1.94 12.78
C LYS A 38 -15.08 -1.10 11.54
N VAL A 39 -14.79 -1.67 10.38
CA VAL A 39 -15.10 -1.06 9.10
C VAL A 39 -16.37 -1.73 8.56
N THR A 40 -17.46 -0.98 8.61
CA THR A 40 -18.70 -1.34 7.90
C THR A 40 -18.49 -1.04 6.42
N LEU A 41 -18.59 -2.06 5.57
CA LEU A 41 -18.41 -1.91 4.14
C LEU A 41 -19.73 -1.37 3.55
N ASN A 42 -19.96 -0.07 3.67
CA ASN A 42 -20.89 0.64 2.76
C ASN A 42 -20.08 1.11 1.53
N ASP A 43 -20.42 2.21 0.85
CA ASP A 43 -19.65 2.82 -0.27
C ASP A 43 -18.14 3.09 0.01
N LEU A 44 -17.68 2.74 1.22
CA LEU A 44 -16.31 2.66 1.73
C LEU A 44 -15.50 1.47 1.18
N ALA A 45 -16.14 0.44 0.62
CA ALA A 45 -15.44 -0.55 -0.19
C ALA A 45 -14.92 0.16 -1.44
N ARG A 46 -13.64 -0.01 -1.81
CA ARG A 46 -12.95 0.52 -3.02
C ARG A 46 -12.07 1.76 -2.80
N GLN A 47 -11.59 2.03 -1.59
CA GLN A 47 -10.77 3.22 -1.31
C GLN A 47 -9.50 2.89 -0.53
N TYR A 48 -8.47 3.71 -0.75
CA TYR A 48 -7.24 3.69 0.04
C TYR A 48 -7.44 4.44 1.33
N TYR A 49 -6.98 3.82 2.40
CA TYR A 49 -6.95 4.41 3.71
C TYR A 49 -5.57 4.27 4.30
N ASN A 50 -5.26 5.15 5.23
CA ASN A 50 -4.11 5.01 6.10
C ASN A 50 -4.63 4.74 7.50
N ILE A 51 -4.16 3.64 8.11
CA ILE A 51 -4.26 3.49 9.57
C ILE A 51 -3.12 4.28 10.16
N VAL A 52 -3.42 5.22 11.03
CA VAL A 52 -2.44 6.07 11.66
C VAL A 52 -2.42 5.80 13.16
N ALA A 53 -1.24 5.49 13.67
CA ALA A 53 -0.93 5.46 15.09
C ALA A 53 -0.27 6.79 15.46
N ARG A 54 -0.87 7.51 16.41
CA ARG A 54 -0.29 8.71 17.01
C ARG A 54 0.36 8.34 18.34
N TRP A 55 1.62 8.69 18.49
CA TRP A 55 2.42 8.44 19.68
C TRP A 55 2.29 9.61 20.67
N ARG A 56 2.47 9.34 21.97
CA ARG A 56 2.37 10.34 23.05
C ARG A 56 3.37 11.49 22.96
N ASP A 57 4.45 11.32 22.20
CA ASP A 57 5.43 12.38 21.92
C ASP A 57 5.01 13.28 20.74
N GLY A 58 3.80 13.10 20.21
CA GLY A 58 3.25 13.88 19.11
C GLY A 58 3.66 13.40 17.72
N THR A 59 4.49 12.35 17.62
CA THR A 59 4.84 11.75 16.32
C THR A 59 3.76 10.78 15.84
N SER A 60 3.78 10.41 14.56
CA SER A 60 2.83 9.46 13.98
C SER A 60 3.52 8.41 13.09
N SER A 61 2.93 7.23 13.00
CA SER A 61 3.28 6.21 12.01
C SER A 61 2.02 5.78 11.27
N SER A 62 2.12 5.52 9.97
CA SER A 62 0.96 5.16 9.15
C SER A 62 1.18 3.87 8.38
N PHE A 63 0.09 3.15 8.11
CA PHE A 63 0.13 1.94 7.31
C PHE A 63 -1.00 1.97 6.27
N PRO A 64 -0.67 1.86 4.96
CA PRO A 64 -1.66 1.93 3.90
C PRO A 64 -2.44 0.63 3.78
N ILE A 65 -3.76 0.76 3.79
CA ILE A 65 -4.69 -0.34 3.56
C ILE A 65 -5.64 0.00 2.42
N PHE A 66 -5.97 -1.00 1.62
CA PHE A 66 -7.00 -0.95 0.61
C PHE A 66 -8.22 -1.74 1.10
N LEU A 67 -9.33 -1.05 1.28
CA LEU A 67 -10.55 -1.68 1.78
C LEU A 67 -11.44 -2.11 0.62
N SER A 68 -11.86 -3.37 0.61
CA SER A 68 -12.80 -3.88 -0.39
C SER A 68 -13.75 -4.92 0.20
N SER A 69 -14.90 -5.12 -0.45
CA SER A 69 -15.85 -6.21 -0.14
C SER A 69 -15.19 -7.59 -0.17
N GLY A 70 -14.12 -7.73 -0.95
CA GLY A 70 -13.27 -8.91 -0.99
C GLY A 70 -12.58 -9.27 0.32
N PHE A 71 -12.53 -8.36 1.31
CA PHE A 71 -12.03 -8.61 2.67
C PHE A 71 -13.15 -8.69 3.72
N GLU A 72 -14.42 -8.74 3.30
CA GLU A 72 -15.55 -8.93 4.20
C GLU A 72 -15.40 -10.24 5.00
N GLY A 73 -15.77 -10.19 6.28
CA GLY A 73 -15.62 -11.31 7.23
C GLY A 73 -14.19 -11.65 7.63
N ARG A 74 -13.16 -10.90 7.19
CA ARG A 74 -11.76 -11.11 7.60
C ARG A 74 -11.31 -10.10 8.66
N THR A 75 -10.37 -10.54 9.49
CA THR A 75 -9.62 -9.69 10.43
C THR A 75 -8.24 -9.39 9.85
N ILE A 76 -7.91 -8.10 9.71
CA ILE A 76 -6.57 -7.65 9.35
C ILE A 76 -5.85 -7.23 10.63
N GLN A 77 -4.68 -7.83 10.90
CA GLN A 77 -3.88 -7.46 12.06
C GLN A 77 -2.74 -6.55 11.64
N ILE A 78 -2.59 -5.41 12.31
CA ILE A 78 -1.52 -4.44 12.09
C ILE A 78 -0.84 -4.19 13.42
N GLN A 79 0.46 -4.45 13.47
CA GLN A 79 1.28 -4.17 14.65
C GLN A 79 2.12 -2.94 14.38
N PHE A 80 1.89 -1.89 15.17
CA PHE A 80 2.78 -0.73 15.20
C PHE A 80 3.86 -0.92 16.24
N GLU A 81 5.10 -0.71 15.82
CA GLU A 81 6.25 -0.63 16.72
C GLU A 81 6.90 0.74 16.55
N LYS A 82 7.15 1.40 17.68
CA LYS A 82 7.89 2.66 17.70
C LYS A 82 9.37 2.33 17.63
N ALA A 83 10.13 2.88 16.68
CA ALA A 83 11.57 2.72 16.72
C ALA A 83 12.12 3.34 18.01
N THR A 84 12.93 2.57 18.72
CA THR A 84 13.74 3.06 19.83
C THR A 84 14.68 4.17 19.32
N THR A 85 14.76 5.27 20.05
CA THR A 85 15.49 6.52 19.79
C THR A 85 17.02 6.39 19.70
N GLY A 86 17.56 5.20 19.42
CA GLY A 86 18.93 5.06 18.93
C GLY A 86 19.11 5.81 17.61
N GLN A 87 20.34 6.24 17.31
CA GLN A 87 20.64 6.85 16.02
C GLN A 87 20.01 6.00 14.90
N PRO A 88 19.33 6.62 13.91
CA PRO A 88 18.76 5.88 12.80
C PRO A 88 19.92 5.27 12.02
N ASP A 89 20.27 4.04 12.36
CA ASP A 89 21.30 3.33 11.65
C ASP A 89 20.72 2.91 10.29
N ALA A 90 20.93 3.77 9.30
CA ALA A 90 20.53 3.49 7.93
C ALA A 90 21.24 2.26 7.35
N SER A 91 22.26 1.70 8.03
CA SER A 91 22.77 0.37 7.71
C SER A 91 21.69 -0.69 7.87
N ILE A 92 20.61 -0.44 8.62
CA ILE A 92 19.57 -1.45 8.80
C ILE A 92 18.53 -1.45 7.68
N CYS A 93 18.44 -0.36 6.92
CA CYS A 93 17.64 -0.30 5.69
C CYS A 93 18.52 -0.74 4.51
N LEU A 94 19.17 -1.91 4.64
CA LEU A 94 20.01 -2.47 3.58
C LEU A 94 19.20 -2.61 2.29
N ASP A 95 19.92 -2.52 1.17
CA ASP A 95 19.39 -2.71 -0.18
C ASP A 95 19.00 -4.19 -0.45
N GLU A 96 18.54 -4.94 0.54
CA GLU A 96 18.07 -6.31 0.38
C GLU A 96 16.57 -6.32 0.14
N ARG A 97 16.11 -7.21 -0.75
CA ARG A 97 14.67 -7.40 -0.99
C ARG A 97 14.11 -8.22 0.18
N PRO A 98 12.93 -7.86 0.73
CA PRO A 98 12.33 -8.65 1.80
C PRO A 98 12.19 -10.13 1.41
N SER A 99 12.50 -11.01 2.34
CA SER A 99 12.45 -12.47 2.15
C SER A 99 11.05 -13.06 2.37
N GLY A 100 10.14 -12.29 2.98
CA GLY A 100 8.76 -12.69 3.22
C GLY A 100 7.88 -11.53 3.71
N VAL A 101 6.58 -11.80 3.91
CA VAL A 101 5.60 -10.77 4.32
C VAL A 101 5.95 -10.16 5.67
N ARG A 102 6.32 -10.98 6.67
CA ARG A 102 6.72 -10.50 8.00
C ARG A 102 7.94 -9.56 7.92
N ASP A 103 8.96 -9.97 7.17
CA ASP A 103 10.17 -9.17 6.96
C ASP A 103 9.84 -7.85 6.23
N ALA A 104 8.98 -7.90 5.22
CA ALA A 104 8.52 -6.71 4.51
C ALA A 104 7.75 -5.75 5.43
N PHE A 105 6.93 -6.25 6.35
CA PHE A 105 6.25 -5.43 7.36
C PHE A 105 7.23 -4.73 8.30
N MET A 106 8.19 -5.47 8.85
CA MET A 106 9.20 -4.91 9.76
C MET A 106 10.04 -3.84 9.05
N ASN A 107 10.48 -4.13 7.82
CA ASN A 107 11.28 -3.19 7.02
C ASN A 107 10.48 -1.96 6.60
N PHE A 108 9.18 -2.09 6.35
CA PHE A 108 8.31 -0.96 5.99
C PHE A 108 8.35 0.13 7.06
N PHE A 109 7.95 -0.19 8.30
CA PHE A 109 7.87 0.80 9.38
C PHE A 109 9.24 1.33 9.79
N ARG A 110 10.23 0.43 9.87
CA ARG A 110 11.59 0.80 10.24
C ARG A 110 12.19 1.80 9.26
N CYS A 111 12.06 1.53 7.97
CA CYS A 111 12.67 2.37 6.95
C CYS A 111 11.89 3.65 6.67
N GLU A 112 10.57 3.64 6.83
CA GLU A 112 9.76 4.86 6.87
C GLU A 112 10.28 5.82 7.96
N GLN A 113 10.43 5.34 9.20
CA GLN A 113 10.85 6.18 10.32
C GLN A 113 12.29 6.69 10.16
N VAL A 114 13.21 5.84 9.68
CA VAL A 114 14.60 6.26 9.37
C VAL A 114 14.59 7.31 8.26
N ALA A 115 13.77 7.17 7.21
CA ALA A 115 13.67 8.16 6.14
C ALA A 115 13.18 9.51 6.66
N LYS A 116 12.06 9.51 7.40
CA LYS A 116 11.49 10.73 8.01
C LYS A 116 12.46 11.41 8.97
N SER A 117 13.13 10.65 9.84
CA SER A 117 14.10 11.21 10.78
C SER A 117 15.33 11.78 10.05
N ALA A 118 15.81 11.10 9.01
CA ALA A 118 16.93 11.57 8.22
C ALA A 118 16.60 12.85 7.46
N GLU A 119 15.40 12.94 6.89
CA GLU A 119 14.91 14.15 6.23
C GLU A 119 14.84 15.33 7.19
N GLN A 120 14.26 15.15 8.38
CA GLN A 120 14.14 16.22 9.38
C GLN A 120 15.50 16.69 9.92
N LYS A 121 16.42 15.76 10.19
CA LYS A 121 17.70 16.07 10.85
C LYS A 121 18.77 16.54 9.88
N PHE A 122 18.79 16.00 8.66
CA PHE A 122 19.88 16.17 7.72
C PHE A 122 19.43 16.70 6.36
N GLY A 123 18.13 16.83 6.13
CA GLY A 123 17.54 17.24 4.86
C GLY A 123 17.25 16.07 3.92
N LYS A 124 16.44 16.37 2.89
CA LYS A 124 16.16 15.43 1.80
C LYS A 124 17.44 15.04 1.05
N TRP A 125 17.40 13.86 0.45
CA TRP A 125 18.43 13.31 -0.44
C TRP A 125 19.84 13.13 0.15
N THR A 126 20.00 13.11 1.47
CA THR A 126 21.24 12.62 2.07
C THR A 126 21.42 11.12 1.84
N ARG A 127 22.65 10.60 1.96
CA ARG A 127 22.91 9.15 1.82
C ARG A 127 22.03 8.30 2.74
N VAL A 128 21.84 8.76 3.97
CA VAL A 128 21.00 8.12 5.00
C VAL A 128 19.53 8.12 4.56
N HIS A 129 19.01 9.28 4.13
CA HIS A 129 17.64 9.40 3.64
C HIS A 129 17.37 8.49 2.43
N ARG A 130 18.26 8.50 1.43
CA ARG A 130 18.07 7.68 0.21
C ARG A 130 18.11 6.18 0.49
N ARG A 131 18.97 5.72 1.41
CA ARG A 131 19.01 4.31 1.87
C ARG A 131 17.70 3.89 2.51
N ALA A 132 17.23 4.68 3.46
CA ALA A 132 15.97 4.44 4.13
C ALA A 132 14.80 4.43 3.14
N LEU A 133 14.77 5.37 2.20
CA LEU A 133 13.74 5.44 1.16
C LEU A 133 13.76 4.20 0.23
N SER A 134 14.94 3.69 -0.13
CA SER A 134 15.09 2.44 -0.91
C SER A 134 14.51 1.24 -0.16
N GLY A 135 14.85 1.08 1.12
CA GLY A 135 14.31 0.03 1.97
C GLY A 135 12.78 0.13 2.14
N TRP A 136 12.29 1.34 2.42
CA TRP A 136 10.85 1.62 2.55
C TRP A 136 10.09 1.28 1.27
N PHE A 137 10.61 1.72 0.11
CA PHE A 137 10.05 1.41 -1.20
C PHE A 137 9.96 -0.08 -1.47
N ARG A 138 11.06 -0.82 -1.30
CA ARG A 138 11.10 -2.26 -1.57
C ARG A 138 10.17 -3.05 -0.64
N ALA A 139 10.10 -2.66 0.63
CA ALA A 139 9.19 -3.24 1.60
C ALA A 139 7.72 -3.00 1.21
N ASN A 140 7.35 -1.75 0.92
CA ASN A 140 5.98 -1.43 0.51
C ASN A 140 5.61 -2.11 -0.82
N TYR A 141 6.51 -2.08 -1.80
CA TYR A 141 6.32 -2.75 -3.10
C TYR A 141 6.18 -4.27 -2.97
N TYR A 142 6.90 -4.90 -2.05
CA TYR A 142 6.76 -6.33 -1.77
C TYR A 142 5.37 -6.65 -1.19
N LEU A 143 4.96 -5.94 -0.13
CA LEU A 143 3.64 -6.08 0.49
C LEU A 143 2.51 -5.84 -0.51
N TYR A 144 2.72 -4.85 -1.37
CA TYR A 144 1.83 -4.51 -2.46
C TYR A 144 1.75 -5.65 -3.51
N THR A 145 2.84 -6.06 -4.14
CA THR A 145 2.78 -6.98 -5.30
C THR A 145 2.60 -8.46 -4.97
N ARG A 146 3.16 -8.97 -3.87
CA ARG A 146 3.29 -10.43 -3.62
C ARG A 146 2.13 -11.02 -2.83
N ALA A 147 1.35 -10.22 -2.12
CA ALA A 147 0.14 -10.70 -1.49
C ALA A 147 -1.03 -10.43 -2.45
N THR A 148 -1.73 -11.45 -2.92
CA THR A 148 -2.94 -11.27 -3.75
C THR A 148 -3.96 -12.35 -3.36
N PRO A 149 -5.19 -11.97 -2.95
CA PRO A 149 -5.64 -10.60 -2.67
C PRO A 149 -4.98 -10.06 -1.39
N SER A 150 -4.16 -9.01 -1.50
CA SER A 150 -3.63 -8.30 -0.32
C SER A 150 -4.45 -7.05 -0.05
N PRO A 151 -4.75 -6.78 1.22
CA PRO A 151 -5.30 -5.49 1.61
C PRO A 151 -4.22 -4.39 1.67
N TYR A 152 -2.96 -4.66 1.33
CA TYR A 152 -1.90 -3.65 1.41
C TYR A 152 -1.85 -2.79 0.16
N GLY A 153 -1.91 -1.46 0.36
CA GLY A 153 -1.73 -0.47 -0.69
C GLY A 153 -0.30 0.06 -0.76
N LEU A 154 -0.04 0.93 -1.73
CA LEU A 154 1.16 1.75 -1.73
C LEU A 154 0.98 2.93 -0.77
N ASN A 155 2.01 3.27 0.01
CA ASN A 155 1.94 4.35 0.98
C ASN A 155 1.91 5.71 0.25
N THR A 156 0.93 6.55 0.54
CA THR A 156 0.70 7.82 -0.17
C THR A 156 1.90 8.77 -0.08
N GLU A 157 2.51 8.91 1.09
CA GLU A 157 3.66 9.79 1.31
C GLU A 157 4.89 9.30 0.53
N LEU A 158 5.12 7.98 0.54
CA LEU A 158 6.13 7.36 -0.30
C LEU A 158 5.84 7.62 -1.78
N VAL A 159 4.59 7.50 -2.23
CA VAL A 159 4.21 7.78 -3.63
C VAL A 159 4.53 9.22 -4.03
N GLU A 160 4.27 10.20 -3.18
CA GLU A 160 4.65 11.59 -3.45
C GLU A 160 6.18 11.75 -3.56
N LEU A 161 6.95 11.12 -2.67
CA LEU A 161 8.42 11.12 -2.77
C LEU A 161 8.91 10.42 -4.05
N LEU A 162 8.25 9.36 -4.50
CA LEU A 162 8.55 8.67 -5.75
C LEU A 162 8.27 9.55 -6.98
N LYS A 163 7.16 10.32 -6.96
CA LYS A 163 6.86 11.32 -8.00
C LYS A 163 7.88 12.44 -8.02
N GLU A 164 8.32 12.92 -6.85
CA GLU A 164 9.42 13.89 -6.75
C GLU A 164 10.70 13.32 -7.37
N ILE A 165 11.06 12.07 -7.07
CA ILE A 165 12.24 11.40 -7.67
C ILE A 165 12.13 11.30 -9.18
N ASP A 166 10.96 10.88 -9.72
CA ASP A 166 10.78 10.74 -11.16
C ASP A 166 10.88 12.09 -11.90
N ARG A 167 10.35 13.16 -11.30
CA ARG A 167 10.43 14.53 -11.81
C ARG A 167 11.84 15.10 -11.75
N ASP A 168 12.54 14.86 -10.63
CA ASP A 168 13.82 15.50 -10.30
C ASP A 168 15.04 14.67 -10.72
N ALA A 169 14.86 13.53 -11.41
CA ALA A 169 15.90 12.63 -11.95
C ALA A 169 16.85 13.26 -13.01
N ARG A 170 16.99 14.59 -13.02
CA ARG A 170 18.11 15.33 -13.61
C ARG A 170 19.40 15.09 -12.78
N PRO A 171 20.61 15.35 -13.32
CA PRO A 171 21.84 14.60 -13.02
C PRO A 171 22.47 14.79 -11.61
N ASN A 172 21.78 15.40 -10.66
CA ASN A 172 22.30 15.66 -9.30
C ASN A 172 22.14 14.47 -8.33
N ILE A 173 21.42 13.41 -8.70
CA ILE A 173 21.30 12.20 -7.87
C ILE A 173 22.54 11.28 -8.02
N ALA A 174 23.39 11.50 -9.04
CA ALA A 174 24.36 10.51 -9.53
C ALA A 174 25.79 10.55 -8.96
N ARG A 175 26.11 11.32 -7.90
CA ARG A 175 27.53 11.58 -7.53
C ARG A 175 28.09 10.96 -6.24
N ASP A 176 27.33 10.19 -5.46
CA ASP A 176 27.89 9.44 -4.33
C ASP A 176 28.13 7.98 -4.72
N SER A 177 29.38 7.67 -5.11
CA SER A 177 29.88 6.44 -5.75
C SER A 177 29.85 5.15 -4.91
N GLY A 178 28.95 5.04 -3.92
CA GLY A 178 28.84 3.87 -3.04
C GLY A 178 27.41 3.53 -2.61
N PHE A 179 26.42 4.08 -3.31
CA PHE A 179 25.01 3.79 -3.07
C PHE A 179 24.30 3.68 -4.43
N ALA A 180 23.62 2.56 -4.68
CA ALA A 180 22.75 2.44 -5.84
C ALA A 180 21.49 3.27 -5.55
N PRO A 181 21.29 4.45 -6.18
CA PRO A 181 20.06 5.19 -5.99
C PRO A 181 18.87 4.29 -6.37
N LEU A 182 17.72 4.51 -5.71
CA LEU A 182 16.42 3.99 -6.15
C LEU A 182 16.37 4.00 -7.67
N ASN A 183 16.26 2.81 -8.27
CA ASN A 183 16.33 2.68 -9.71
C ASN A 183 15.13 3.42 -10.31
N VAL A 184 15.37 4.51 -11.03
CA VAL A 184 14.31 5.34 -11.62
C VAL A 184 13.40 4.50 -12.52
N ALA A 185 13.92 3.46 -13.17
CA ALA A 185 13.09 2.53 -13.93
C ALA A 185 12.13 1.71 -13.04
N GLU A 186 12.59 1.26 -11.85
CA GLU A 186 11.72 0.61 -10.86
C GLU A 186 10.67 1.60 -10.31
N VAL A 187 11.07 2.84 -10.02
CA VAL A 187 10.15 3.91 -9.58
C VAL A 187 9.05 4.15 -10.61
N ARG A 188 9.41 4.35 -11.88
CA ARG A 188 8.45 4.51 -12.99
C ARG A 188 7.55 3.29 -13.15
N ALA A 189 8.11 2.09 -13.02
CA ALA A 189 7.32 0.86 -13.10
C ALA A 189 6.28 0.81 -11.97
N THR A 190 6.65 1.15 -10.74
CA THR A 190 5.70 1.21 -9.62
C THR A 190 4.66 2.31 -9.77
N LEU A 191 5.05 3.50 -10.25
CA LEU A 191 4.09 4.58 -10.51
C LEU A 191 3.07 4.19 -11.60
N ARG A 192 3.50 3.46 -12.65
CA ARG A 192 2.56 2.88 -13.63
C ARG A 192 1.66 1.80 -13.05
N LEU A 193 2.13 1.05 -12.05
CA LEU A 193 1.30 0.05 -11.37
C LEU A 193 0.17 0.68 -10.55
N LEU A 194 0.36 1.90 -10.00
CA LEU A 194 -0.73 2.66 -9.37
C LEU A 194 -1.85 2.97 -10.35
N GLU A 195 -1.49 3.40 -11.57
CA GLU A 195 -2.47 3.68 -12.64
C GLU A 195 -3.26 2.41 -13.03
N ALA A 196 -2.65 1.25 -12.82
CA ALA A 196 -3.19 -0.07 -13.12
C ALA A 196 -3.79 -0.78 -11.89
N GLU A 197 -3.95 -0.12 -10.74
CA GLU A 197 -4.45 -0.75 -9.50
C GLU A 197 -5.82 -1.40 -9.71
N GLN A 198 -6.70 -0.76 -10.47
CA GLN A 198 -8.06 -1.26 -10.70
C GLN A 198 -8.06 -2.69 -11.27
N ILE A 199 -7.03 -3.06 -12.04
CA ILE A 199 -6.85 -4.40 -12.60
C ILE A 199 -6.70 -5.46 -11.50
N ARG A 200 -6.02 -5.11 -10.41
CA ARG A 200 -5.77 -5.99 -9.26
C ARG A 200 -7.06 -6.45 -8.60
N LEU A 201 -8.10 -5.62 -8.64
CA LEU A 201 -9.40 -5.92 -8.06
C LEU A 201 -10.09 -7.10 -8.74
N ALA A 202 -9.71 -7.45 -9.97
CA ALA A 202 -10.21 -8.63 -10.66
C ALA A 202 -9.95 -9.93 -9.88
N GLY A 203 -8.93 -9.97 -9.02
CA GLY A 203 -8.70 -11.10 -8.11
C GLY A 203 -9.83 -11.34 -7.10
N LEU A 204 -10.73 -10.37 -6.91
CA LEU A 204 -11.89 -10.47 -6.03
C LEU A 204 -13.12 -11.10 -6.69
N VAL A 205 -13.16 -11.07 -8.03
CA VAL A 205 -14.32 -11.54 -8.82
C VAL A 205 -14.73 -12.97 -8.47
N PRO A 206 -13.82 -13.97 -8.37
CA PRO A 206 -14.23 -15.34 -8.04
C PRO A 206 -14.95 -15.43 -6.69
N ARG A 207 -14.50 -14.68 -5.68
CA ARG A 207 -15.09 -14.68 -4.34
C ARG A 207 -16.47 -14.01 -4.33
N LEU A 208 -16.62 -12.90 -5.05
CA LEU A 208 -17.91 -12.20 -5.13
C LEU A 208 -18.97 -13.05 -5.83
N VAL A 209 -18.57 -13.76 -6.90
CA VAL A 209 -19.46 -14.70 -7.58
C VAL A 209 -19.85 -15.87 -6.66
N GLN A 210 -18.91 -16.44 -5.91
CA GLN A 210 -19.20 -17.48 -4.91
C GLN A 210 -20.20 -17.02 -3.84
N ASN A 211 -20.14 -15.75 -3.46
CA ASN A 211 -21.02 -15.16 -2.45
C ASN A 211 -22.38 -14.70 -3.02
N GLY A 212 -22.63 -14.86 -4.33
CA GLY A 212 -23.85 -14.37 -4.98
C GLY A 212 -23.90 -12.85 -5.19
N ALA A 213 -22.82 -12.13 -4.90
CA ALA A 213 -22.68 -10.69 -5.09
C ALA A 213 -22.37 -10.35 -6.56
N LEU A 214 -23.30 -10.70 -7.47
CA LEU A 214 -23.08 -10.64 -8.92
C LEU A 214 -22.99 -9.20 -9.45
N ALA A 215 -23.74 -8.26 -8.87
CA ALA A 215 -23.70 -6.86 -9.27
C ALA A 215 -22.33 -6.24 -8.98
N GLU A 216 -21.78 -6.50 -7.79
CA GLU A 216 -20.46 -6.05 -7.37
C GLU A 216 -19.35 -6.74 -8.18
N ALA A 217 -19.51 -8.04 -8.47
CA ALA A 217 -18.57 -8.76 -9.33
C ALA A 217 -18.49 -8.14 -10.73
N LYS A 218 -19.65 -7.79 -11.31
CA LYS A 218 -19.76 -7.14 -12.63
C LYS A 218 -19.06 -5.79 -12.64
N GLU A 219 -19.35 -4.96 -11.63
CA GLU A 219 -18.76 -3.62 -11.51
C GLU A 219 -17.23 -3.67 -11.35
N ILE A 220 -16.72 -4.51 -10.46
CA ILE A 220 -15.27 -4.68 -10.26
C ILE A 220 -14.59 -5.15 -11.55
N ASN A 221 -15.20 -6.10 -12.27
CA ASN A 221 -14.64 -6.59 -13.51
C ASN A 221 -14.62 -5.50 -14.61
N SER A 222 -15.65 -4.66 -14.67
CA SER A 222 -15.70 -3.51 -15.58
C SER A 222 -14.60 -2.49 -15.26
N MET A 223 -14.41 -2.14 -13.99
CA MET A 223 -13.33 -1.24 -13.58
C MET A 223 -11.95 -1.82 -13.92
N ALA A 224 -11.76 -3.11 -13.73
CA ALA A 224 -10.52 -3.79 -14.08
C ALA A 224 -10.28 -3.76 -15.61
N LEU A 225 -11.33 -3.90 -16.42
CA LEU A 225 -11.25 -3.75 -17.88
C LEU A 225 -10.85 -2.32 -18.29
N ASP A 226 -11.48 -1.30 -17.70
CA ASP A 226 -11.16 0.10 -17.98
C ASP A 226 -9.72 0.45 -17.56
N GLY A 227 -9.30 -0.02 -16.37
CA GLY A 227 -7.94 0.12 -15.88
C GLY A 227 -6.93 -0.59 -16.78
N TYR A 228 -7.27 -1.77 -17.29
CA TYR A 228 -6.42 -2.50 -18.23
C TYR A 228 -6.30 -1.77 -19.57
N GLN A 229 -7.39 -1.18 -20.07
CA GLN A 229 -7.35 -0.39 -21.30
C GLN A 229 -6.44 0.83 -21.14
N LYS A 230 -6.58 1.59 -20.05
CA LYS A 230 -5.68 2.72 -19.74
C LYS A 230 -4.22 2.29 -19.64
N TYR A 231 -3.95 1.15 -19.00
CA TYR A 231 -2.61 0.59 -18.93
C TYR A 231 -2.04 0.27 -20.33
N GLN A 232 -2.85 -0.29 -21.23
CA GLN A 232 -2.44 -0.55 -22.62
C GLN A 232 -2.20 0.75 -23.40
N ASP A 233 -3.08 1.74 -23.25
CA ASP A 233 -2.97 3.04 -23.93
C ASP A 233 -1.69 3.79 -23.49
N ALA A 234 -1.24 3.58 -22.25
CA ALA A 234 0.03 4.08 -21.72
C ALA A 234 1.28 3.28 -22.18
N GLY A 235 1.12 2.32 -23.11
CA GLY A 235 2.21 1.47 -23.62
C GLY A 235 2.53 0.27 -22.72
N GLY A 236 1.67 -0.06 -21.77
CA GLY A 236 1.75 -1.28 -20.97
C GLY A 236 1.54 -2.54 -21.81
N THR A 237 2.26 -3.62 -21.50
CA THR A 237 2.15 -4.89 -22.21
C THR A 237 2.10 -6.07 -21.25
N GLY A 238 1.45 -7.16 -21.67
CA GLY A 238 1.36 -8.38 -20.87
C GLY A 238 0.38 -8.31 -19.70
N ALA A 239 0.48 -9.29 -18.80
CA ALA A 239 -0.37 -9.39 -17.62
C ALA A 239 0.11 -8.46 -16.50
N VAL A 240 -0.84 -7.87 -15.78
CA VAL A 240 -0.59 -7.03 -14.61
C VAL A 240 -1.20 -7.72 -13.39
N PHE A 241 -0.42 -7.94 -12.34
CA PHE A 241 -0.84 -8.74 -11.16
C PHE A 241 -1.38 -10.14 -11.51
N GLY A 242 -0.87 -10.77 -12.58
CA GLY A 242 -1.36 -12.06 -13.07
C GLY A 242 -2.71 -12.00 -13.80
N VAL A 243 -3.28 -10.81 -13.99
CA VAL A 243 -4.54 -10.56 -14.70
C VAL A 243 -4.23 -10.05 -16.10
N ASN A 244 -4.89 -10.62 -17.10
CA ASN A 244 -4.82 -10.18 -18.50
C ASN A 244 -6.22 -9.89 -19.05
N LYS A 245 -6.28 -9.17 -20.19
CA LYS A 245 -7.55 -8.82 -20.85
C LYS A 245 -8.47 -10.03 -21.08
N ARG A 246 -7.90 -11.17 -21.50
CA ARG A 246 -8.65 -12.40 -21.78
C ARG A 246 -9.35 -12.94 -20.52
N LEU A 247 -8.70 -12.90 -19.37
CA LEU A 247 -9.30 -13.30 -18.09
C LEU A 247 -10.46 -12.38 -17.72
N LEU A 248 -10.29 -11.07 -17.87
CA LEU A 248 -11.33 -10.07 -17.57
C LEU A 248 -12.55 -10.22 -18.48
N GLU A 249 -12.34 -10.46 -19.78
CA GLU A 249 -13.42 -10.74 -20.73
C GLU A 249 -14.14 -12.08 -20.43
N ALA A 250 -13.40 -13.10 -20.01
CA ALA A 250 -13.98 -14.39 -19.60
C ALA A 250 -14.83 -14.24 -18.33
N ASN A 251 -14.33 -13.49 -17.33
CA ASN A 251 -15.09 -13.14 -16.14
C ASN A 251 -16.38 -12.39 -16.50
N GLN A 252 -16.31 -11.40 -17.41
CA GLN A 252 -17.48 -10.63 -17.84
C GLN A 252 -18.57 -11.54 -18.41
N LYS A 253 -18.20 -12.45 -19.31
CA LYS A 253 -19.13 -13.42 -19.91
C LYS A 253 -19.75 -14.34 -18.87
N TYR A 254 -18.93 -14.83 -17.95
CA TYR A 254 -19.39 -15.73 -16.88
C TYR A 254 -20.37 -15.03 -15.93
N ILE A 255 -20.05 -13.82 -15.48
CA ILE A 255 -20.94 -13.03 -14.61
C ILE A 255 -22.26 -12.73 -15.32
N ASN A 256 -22.22 -12.28 -16.58
CA ASN A 256 -23.42 -11.98 -17.36
C ASN A 256 -24.34 -13.20 -17.50
N ALA A 257 -23.76 -14.38 -17.78
CA ALA A 257 -24.52 -15.63 -17.86
C ALA A 257 -25.21 -16.02 -16.55
N LEU A 258 -24.57 -15.74 -15.40
CA LEU A 258 -25.16 -15.98 -14.08
C LEU A 258 -26.23 -14.95 -13.71
N SER A 259 -26.09 -13.70 -14.17
CA SER A 259 -27.03 -12.60 -13.91
C SER A 259 -28.29 -12.63 -14.78
N GLY A 260 -28.32 -13.45 -15.84
CA GLY A 260 -29.41 -13.47 -16.82
C GLY A 260 -29.36 -12.31 -17.83
N ASP A 261 -28.26 -11.56 -17.87
CA ASP A 261 -28.00 -10.50 -18.84
C ASP A 261 -27.36 -11.13 -20.10
N ILE A 262 -28.17 -11.62 -21.03
CA ILE A 262 -27.72 -12.14 -22.35
C ILE A 262 -27.89 -11.08 -23.42
#